data_AF-A0A918AJ19-F1
#
_entry.id   AF-A0A918AJ19-F1
#
_cell.length_a   1.000
_cell.length_b   1.000
_cell.length_c   1.000
_cell.angle_alpha   90.00
_cell.angle_beta   90.00
_cell.angle_gamma   90.00
#
_symmetry.space_group_name_H-M   'P 1'
#
loop_
_entity.id
_entity.type
_entity.pdbx_description
1 polymer ?
#
loop_
_entity_poly.entity_id
_entity_poly.type
_entity_poly.pdbx_seq_one_letter_code
_entity_poly.pdbx_strand_id
1 'polypeptide(L)'
;MGTGLVLLVLLVVVVGAGLLVARNRAAARQRELEDAQADARRWVERLGGQVMSLTGTDTASQQALADASERFTAAGSQMEQARTVEQARLVTQTAMEGLYYVRAARTAMGMDPGPELPDLTGQSRAGRVTEERQVDVQGHHYAASPRPGQATPHYYPGGMVAGRPVPQGWYSEPWWKPALVAGAWGVGSFLLMNAMFSGMAGVAYADGYADGMNADGGDAGGDAGADAGGDAGGDAGGDFGGGDFGGDFGGDFGGFDF
;
A
#
# COMPACT_ATOMS: atom_id res chain seq x y z
N MET A 1 20.52 -5.98 -61.45
CA MET A 1 19.64 -4.81 -61.33
C MET A 1 18.35 -5.13 -60.57
N GLY A 2 17.61 -6.21 -60.87
CA GLY A 2 16.31 -6.49 -60.25
C GLY A 2 16.33 -6.87 -58.76
N THR A 3 17.30 -7.66 -58.30
CA THR A 3 17.36 -8.14 -56.91
C THR A 3 17.62 -7.02 -55.89
N GLY A 4 18.52 -6.09 -56.19
CA GLY A 4 18.81 -4.96 -55.31
C GLY A 4 17.62 -4.00 -55.15
N LEU A 5 16.84 -3.79 -56.22
CA LEU A 5 15.65 -2.96 -56.18
C LEU A 5 14.52 -3.63 -55.38
N VAL A 6 14.35 -4.96 -55.52
CA VAL A 6 13.41 -5.73 -54.70
C VAL A 6 13.77 -5.68 -53.22
N LEU A 7 15.05 -5.87 -52.87
CA LEU A 7 15.51 -5.78 -51.48
C LEU A 7 15.30 -4.39 -50.88
N LEU A 8 15.52 -3.33 -51.66
CA LEU A 8 15.31 -1.95 -51.22
C LEU A 8 13.83 -1.65 -50.96
N VAL A 9 12.93 -2.09 -51.84
CA VAL A 9 11.48 -1.97 -51.62
C VAL A 9 11.05 -2.74 -50.38
N LEU A 10 11.54 -3.95 -50.19
CA LEU A 10 11.20 -4.80 -49.05
C LEU A 10 11.69 -4.16 -47.73
N LEU A 11 12.89 -3.58 -47.73
CA LEU A 11 13.42 -2.82 -46.59
C LEU A 11 12.53 -1.61 -46.25
N VAL A 12 12.11 -0.82 -47.25
CA VAL A 12 11.22 0.33 -47.04
C VAL A 12 9.87 -0.12 -46.45
N VAL A 13 9.30 -1.23 -46.94
CA VAL A 13 8.05 -1.78 -46.42
C VAL A 13 8.21 -2.23 -44.96
N VAL A 14 9.28 -2.94 -44.63
CA VAL A 14 9.55 -3.40 -43.25
C VAL A 14 9.76 -2.23 -42.30
N VAL A 15 10.56 -1.22 -42.70
CA VAL A 15 10.77 -0.01 -41.91
C VAL A 15 9.48 0.78 -41.74
N GLY A 16 8.71 0.97 -42.81
CA GLY A 16 7.42 1.66 -42.77
C GLY A 16 6.40 0.97 -41.86
N ALA A 17 6.28 -0.36 -41.96
CA ALA A 17 5.46 -1.16 -41.06
C ALA A 17 5.93 -1.06 -39.61
N GLY A 18 7.25 -1.11 -39.37
CA GLY A 18 7.84 -0.94 -38.05
C GLY A 18 7.50 0.42 -37.41
N LEU A 19 7.62 1.51 -38.18
CA LEU A 19 7.28 2.86 -37.71
C LEU A 19 5.78 3.02 -37.41
N LEU A 20 4.89 2.45 -38.24
CA LEU A 20 3.44 2.47 -37.99
C LEU A 20 3.08 1.70 -36.71
N VAL A 21 3.66 0.52 -36.50
CA VAL A 21 3.47 -0.26 -35.27
C VAL A 21 3.99 0.49 -34.05
N ALA A 22 5.18 1.10 -34.14
CA ALA A 22 5.75 1.90 -33.05
C ALA A 22 4.86 3.10 -32.69
N ARG A 23 4.36 3.83 -33.70
CA ARG A 23 3.43 4.95 -33.49
C ARG A 23 2.12 4.52 -32.87
N ASN A 24 1.53 3.42 -33.35
CA ASN A 24 0.29 2.89 -32.79
C ASN A 24 0.46 2.46 -31.33
N ARG A 25 1.59 1.81 -31.00
CA ARG A 25 1.92 1.42 -29.62
C ARG A 25 2.13 2.64 -28.72
N ALA A 26 2.83 3.66 -29.19
CA ALA A 26 3.01 4.91 -28.44
C ALA A 26 1.67 5.59 -28.16
N ALA A 27 0.81 5.71 -29.18
CA ALA A 27 -0.53 6.28 -29.05
C ALA A 27 -1.46 5.44 -28.15
N ALA A 28 -1.29 4.12 -28.09
CA ALA A 28 -2.04 3.27 -27.15
C ALA A 28 -1.61 3.52 -25.70
N ARG A 29 -0.30 3.52 -25.41
CA ARG A 29 0.23 3.81 -24.06
C ARG A 29 -0.16 5.20 -23.55
N GLN A 30 -0.15 6.19 -24.44
CA GLN A 30 -0.59 7.55 -24.13
C GLN A 30 -2.05 7.56 -23.66
N ARG A 31 -2.94 6.88 -24.40
CA ARG A 31 -4.35 6.76 -24.04
C ARG A 31 -4.56 6.02 -22.73
N GLU A 32 -3.87 4.90 -22.52
CA GLU A 32 -3.92 4.16 -21.25
C GLU A 32 -3.50 5.02 -20.05
N LEU A 33 -2.48 5.88 -20.22
CA LEU A 33 -2.06 6.83 -19.20
C LEU A 33 -3.12 7.89 -18.94
N GLU A 34 -3.70 8.49 -19.99
CA GLU A 34 -4.73 9.51 -19.89
C GLU A 34 -5.99 8.97 -19.19
N ASP A 35 -6.41 7.74 -19.54
CA ASP A 35 -7.54 7.05 -18.90
C ASP A 35 -7.25 6.79 -17.41
N ALA A 36 -6.06 6.26 -17.08
CA ALA A 36 -5.67 6.02 -15.69
C ALA A 36 -5.59 7.32 -14.87
N GLN A 37 -5.12 8.42 -15.47
CA GLN A 37 -5.10 9.75 -14.83
C GLN A 37 -6.51 10.31 -14.63
N ALA A 38 -7.42 10.11 -15.59
CA ALA A 38 -8.81 10.54 -15.46
C ALA A 38 -9.52 9.79 -14.32
N ASP A 39 -9.32 8.48 -14.22
CA ASP A 39 -9.84 7.67 -13.13
C ASP A 39 -9.28 8.11 -11.78
N ALA A 40 -7.96 8.30 -11.68
CA ALA A 40 -7.31 8.80 -10.47
C ALA A 40 -7.88 10.16 -10.04
N ARG A 41 -8.01 11.10 -10.98
CA ARG A 41 -8.57 12.43 -10.72
C ARG A 41 -9.99 12.35 -10.17
N ARG A 42 -10.84 11.51 -10.76
CA ARG A 42 -12.21 11.30 -10.29
C ARG A 42 -12.25 10.87 -8.81
N TRP A 43 -11.35 9.97 -8.40
CA TRP A 43 -11.27 9.53 -7.00
C TRP A 43 -10.75 10.63 -6.07
N VAL A 44 -9.73 11.40 -6.49
CA VAL A 44 -9.19 12.53 -5.73
C VAL A 44 -10.25 13.62 -5.54
N GLU A 45 -10.98 13.99 -6.59
CA GLU A 45 -12.06 14.98 -6.53
C GLU A 45 -13.19 14.52 -5.60
N ARG A 46 -13.56 13.22 -5.68
CA ARG A 46 -14.55 12.64 -4.78
C ARG A 46 -14.09 12.72 -3.32
N LEU A 47 -12.83 12.40 -3.04
CA LEU A 47 -12.26 12.52 -1.70
C LEU A 47 -12.27 13.98 -1.22
N GLY A 48 -11.77 14.91 -2.04
CA GLY A 48 -11.75 16.33 -1.72
C GLY A 48 -13.14 16.88 -1.39
N GLY A 49 -14.15 16.50 -2.17
CA GLY A 49 -15.55 16.88 -1.90
C GLY A 49 -16.05 16.40 -0.54
N GLN A 50 -15.66 15.20 -0.09
CA GLN A 50 -16.04 14.69 1.24
C GLN A 50 -15.26 15.38 2.36
N VAL A 51 -13.95 15.54 2.22
CA VAL A 51 -13.11 16.18 3.25
C VAL A 51 -13.51 17.63 3.48
N MET A 52 -13.89 18.37 2.43
CA MET A 52 -14.31 19.77 2.55
C MET A 52 -15.76 19.96 3.02
N SER A 53 -16.60 18.92 2.97
CA SER A 53 -18.03 19.02 3.32
C SER A 53 -18.39 18.46 4.69
N LEU A 54 -17.48 17.75 5.34
CA LEU A 54 -17.69 17.12 6.63
C LEU A 54 -16.88 17.80 7.73
N THR A 55 -17.51 17.99 8.89
CA THR A 55 -16.86 18.47 10.11
C THR A 55 -17.12 17.46 11.22
N GLY A 56 -16.06 16.94 11.84
CA GLY A 56 -16.16 15.89 12.86
C GLY A 56 -16.83 16.38 14.14
N THR A 57 -17.79 15.61 14.64
CA THR A 57 -18.58 15.94 15.85
C THR A 57 -18.07 15.29 17.13
N ASP A 58 -17.12 14.37 17.01
CA ASP A 58 -16.53 13.61 18.11
C ASP A 58 -15.05 13.32 17.82
N THR A 59 -14.30 12.84 18.81
CA THR A 59 -12.86 12.60 18.67
C THR A 59 -12.54 11.60 17.55
N ALA A 60 -13.32 10.53 17.40
CA ALA A 60 -13.08 9.50 16.41
C ALA A 60 -13.35 10.02 14.98
N SER A 61 -14.42 10.78 14.79
CA SER A 61 -14.72 11.42 13.50
C SER A 61 -13.73 12.53 13.14
N GLN A 62 -13.25 13.32 14.11
CA GLN A 62 -12.21 14.32 13.90
C GLN A 62 -10.88 13.70 13.48
N GLN A 63 -10.44 12.64 14.17
CA GLN A 63 -9.22 11.92 13.82
C GLN A 63 -9.32 11.29 12.42
N ALA A 64 -10.43 10.61 12.13
CA ALA A 64 -10.63 10.02 10.81
C ALA A 64 -10.69 11.08 9.69
N LEU A 65 -11.29 12.25 9.91
CA LEU A 65 -11.25 13.34 8.91
C LEU A 65 -9.85 13.96 8.77
N ALA A 66 -9.06 14.02 9.83
CA ALA A 66 -7.67 14.44 9.76
C ALA A 66 -6.85 13.46 8.91
N ASP A 67 -6.92 12.15 9.18
CA ASP A 67 -6.25 11.12 8.37
C ASP A 67 -6.73 11.16 6.91
N ALA A 68 -8.03 11.40 6.66
CA ALA A 68 -8.56 11.58 5.31
C ALA A 68 -7.97 12.82 4.59
N SER A 69 -7.77 13.92 5.31
CA SER A 69 -7.18 15.15 4.79
C SER A 69 -5.70 14.98 4.44
N GLU A 70 -4.96 14.21 5.26
CA GLU A 70 -3.59 13.82 4.96
C GLU A 70 -3.52 13.04 3.64
N ARG A 71 -4.40 12.04 3.46
CA ARG A 71 -4.49 11.25 2.22
C ARG A 71 -4.91 12.10 1.03
N PHE A 72 -5.81 13.05 1.21
CA PHE A 72 -6.21 13.98 0.14
C PHE A 72 -5.02 14.83 -0.33
N THR A 73 -4.25 15.38 0.61
CA THR A 73 -3.04 16.17 0.30
C THR A 73 -2.00 15.32 -0.43
N ALA A 74 -1.72 14.11 0.06
CA ALA A 74 -0.79 13.19 -0.56
C ALA A 74 -1.24 12.79 -1.97
N ALA A 75 -2.51 12.40 -2.15
CA ALA A 75 -3.06 12.01 -3.44
C ALA A 75 -3.03 13.19 -4.44
N GLY A 76 -3.31 14.41 -3.99
CA GLY A 76 -3.16 15.62 -4.80
C GLY A 76 -1.73 15.80 -5.30
N SER A 77 -0.74 15.74 -4.41
CA SER A 77 0.68 15.88 -4.81
C SER A 77 1.15 14.76 -5.75
N GLN A 78 0.70 13.53 -5.53
CA GLN A 78 1.03 12.39 -6.39
C GLN A 78 0.39 12.56 -7.77
N MET A 79 -0.84 13.08 -7.83
CA MET A 79 -1.58 13.28 -9.08
C MET A 79 -0.89 14.30 -9.98
N GLU A 80 -0.35 15.38 -9.41
CA GLU A 80 0.41 16.40 -10.16
C GLU A 80 1.70 15.84 -10.79
N GLN A 81 2.30 14.83 -10.16
CA GLN A 81 3.58 14.25 -10.57
C GLN A 81 3.43 12.96 -11.40
N ALA A 82 2.23 12.38 -11.48
CA ALA A 82 2.02 11.09 -12.13
C ALA A 82 2.26 11.16 -13.66
N ARG A 83 3.28 10.42 -14.15
CA ARG A 83 3.67 10.31 -15.56
C ARG A 83 3.55 8.89 -16.12
N THR A 84 3.14 7.93 -15.30
CA THR A 84 3.01 6.52 -15.68
C THR A 84 1.67 5.96 -15.19
N VAL A 85 1.20 4.89 -15.83
CA VAL A 85 -0.03 4.20 -15.44
C VAL A 85 0.04 3.72 -13.98
N GLU A 86 1.19 3.18 -13.56
CA GLU A 86 1.38 2.74 -12.18
C GLU A 86 1.32 3.91 -11.18
N GLN A 87 1.92 5.06 -11.50
CA GLN A 87 1.80 6.24 -10.64
C GLN A 87 0.34 6.72 -10.52
N ALA A 88 -0.43 6.71 -11.61
CA ALA A 88 -1.86 7.04 -11.54
C ALA A 88 -2.67 6.02 -10.70
N ARG A 89 -2.30 4.73 -10.76
CA ARG A 89 -2.88 3.69 -9.89
C ARG A 89 -2.53 3.93 -8.41
N LEU A 90 -1.30 4.34 -8.10
CA LEU A 90 -0.90 4.69 -6.73
C LEU A 90 -1.71 5.89 -6.20
N VAL A 91 -1.94 6.92 -7.02
CA VAL A 91 -2.83 8.04 -6.68
C VAL A 91 -4.22 7.53 -6.33
N THR A 92 -4.76 6.63 -7.15
CA THR A 92 -6.08 6.03 -6.93
C THR A 92 -6.12 5.29 -5.59
N GLN A 93 -5.08 4.51 -5.26
CA GLN A 93 -4.97 3.82 -3.97
C GLN A 93 -4.96 4.80 -2.80
N THR A 94 -4.13 5.84 -2.84
CA THR A 94 -4.07 6.88 -1.81
C THR A 94 -5.41 7.58 -1.62
N ALA A 95 -6.12 7.90 -2.73
CA ALA A 95 -7.43 8.53 -2.67
C ALA A 95 -8.50 7.58 -2.08
N MET A 96 -8.46 6.29 -2.43
CA MET A 96 -9.36 5.28 -1.87
C MET A 96 -9.12 5.09 -0.36
N GLU A 97 -7.87 5.06 0.10
CA GLU A 97 -7.55 5.04 1.53
C GLU A 97 -8.16 6.24 2.26
N GLY A 98 -8.04 7.45 1.71
CA GLY A 98 -8.73 8.64 2.23
C GLY A 98 -10.25 8.46 2.31
N LEU A 99 -10.86 7.84 1.31
CA LEU A 99 -12.30 7.56 1.31
C LEU A 99 -12.70 6.53 2.37
N TYR A 100 -11.85 5.56 2.71
CA TYR A 100 -12.08 4.68 3.85
C TYR A 100 -12.08 5.45 5.18
N TYR A 101 -11.19 6.44 5.33
CA TYR A 101 -11.20 7.32 6.50
C TYR A 101 -12.46 8.20 6.55
N VAL A 102 -12.90 8.76 5.43
CA VAL A 102 -14.19 9.46 5.34
C VAL A 102 -15.35 8.54 5.75
N ARG A 103 -15.37 7.30 5.27
CA ARG A 103 -16.39 6.30 5.64
C ARG A 103 -16.41 6.06 7.15
N ALA A 104 -15.22 5.93 7.76
CA ALA A 104 -15.07 5.76 9.20
C ALA A 104 -15.57 6.99 9.97
N ALA A 105 -15.24 8.21 9.52
CA ALA A 105 -15.73 9.44 10.11
C ALA A 105 -17.26 9.53 10.07
N ARG A 106 -17.88 9.22 8.93
CA ARG A 106 -19.35 9.19 8.78
C ARG A 106 -19.98 8.18 9.73
N THR A 107 -19.36 7.00 9.87
CA THR A 107 -19.81 5.96 10.81
C THR A 107 -19.74 6.44 12.26
N ALA A 108 -18.65 7.13 12.65
CA ALA A 108 -18.49 7.71 13.98
C ALA A 108 -19.53 8.80 14.29
N MET A 109 -19.92 9.59 13.29
CA MET A 109 -20.99 10.59 13.39
C MET A 109 -22.41 9.99 13.31
N GLY A 110 -22.55 8.66 13.22
CA GLY A 110 -23.85 8.00 13.06
C GLY A 110 -24.54 8.27 11.72
N MET A 111 -23.79 8.70 10.71
CA MET A 111 -24.28 8.94 9.36
C MET A 111 -24.21 7.66 8.52
N ASP A 112 -24.96 7.63 7.41
CA ASP A 112 -24.76 6.60 6.37
C ASP A 112 -23.31 6.63 5.89
N PRO A 113 -22.52 5.54 6.01
CA PRO A 113 -21.14 5.48 5.55
C PRO A 113 -20.99 5.66 4.03
N GLY A 114 -22.08 5.52 3.27
CA GLY A 114 -22.10 5.62 1.82
C GLY A 114 -21.85 4.26 1.14
N PRO A 115 -21.67 4.25 -0.19
CA PRO A 115 -21.50 3.01 -0.93
C PRO A 115 -20.21 2.30 -0.52
N GLU A 116 -20.19 0.97 -0.70
CA GLU A 116 -18.98 0.19 -0.49
C GLU A 116 -17.86 0.66 -1.41
N LEU A 117 -16.65 0.64 -0.86
CA LEU A 117 -15.43 0.98 -1.60
C LEU A 117 -14.79 -0.33 -2.08
N PRO A 118 -14.13 -0.30 -3.25
CA PRO A 118 -13.32 -1.43 -3.69
C PRO A 118 -12.25 -1.78 -2.66
N ASP A 119 -11.99 -3.07 -2.48
CA ASP A 119 -10.91 -3.55 -1.60
C ASP A 119 -9.57 -2.98 -2.06
N LEU A 120 -8.80 -2.47 -1.10
CA LEU A 120 -7.42 -2.05 -1.29
C LEU A 120 -6.47 -3.26 -1.32
N THR A 121 -5.19 -2.98 -1.14
CA THR A 121 -4.07 -3.91 -1.03
C THR A 121 -4.22 -4.86 0.17
N GLY A 122 -5.06 -5.87 0.02
CA GLY A 122 -5.19 -7.01 0.94
C GLY A 122 -6.01 -6.75 2.20
N GLN A 123 -6.99 -5.83 2.19
CA GLN A 123 -7.85 -5.63 3.36
C GLN A 123 -8.72 -6.87 3.60
N SER A 124 -9.27 -7.48 2.53
CA SER A 124 -10.00 -8.75 2.65
C SER A 124 -9.14 -9.85 3.26
N ARG A 125 -7.83 -9.86 2.94
CA ARG A 125 -6.89 -10.83 3.51
C ARG A 125 -6.56 -10.52 4.97
N ALA A 126 -6.42 -9.26 5.34
CA ALA A 126 -6.10 -8.86 6.72
C ALA A 126 -7.26 -9.09 7.69
N GLY A 127 -8.49 -9.03 7.17
CA GLY A 127 -9.71 -9.22 7.95
C GLY A 127 -10.10 -7.96 8.73
N ARG A 128 -10.99 -8.11 9.70
CA ARG A 128 -11.49 -7.00 10.52
C ARG A 128 -11.72 -7.38 11.97
N VAL A 129 -11.57 -6.42 12.86
CA VAL A 129 -11.93 -6.55 14.27
C VAL A 129 -13.43 -6.80 14.35
N THR A 130 -13.83 -7.89 14.99
CA THR A 130 -15.25 -8.31 15.13
C THR A 130 -15.83 -8.04 16.50
N GLU A 131 -14.98 -7.87 17.52
CA GLU A 131 -15.37 -7.69 18.91
C GLU A 131 -14.46 -6.68 19.62
N GLU A 132 -14.97 -6.07 20.67
CA GLU A 132 -14.18 -5.18 21.52
C GLU A 132 -13.16 -6.01 22.32
N ARG A 133 -11.92 -5.52 22.39
CA ARG A 133 -10.87 -6.18 23.13
C ARG A 133 -9.92 -5.19 23.78
N GLN A 134 -9.49 -5.53 24.98
CA GLN A 134 -8.53 -4.76 25.77
C GLN A 134 -7.42 -5.69 26.25
N VAL A 135 -6.17 -5.26 26.13
CA VAL A 135 -5.00 -6.06 26.51
C VAL A 135 -3.92 -5.17 27.10
N ASP A 136 -3.14 -5.72 28.01
CA ASP A 136 -1.96 -5.06 28.57
C ASP A 136 -0.69 -5.76 28.06
N VAL A 137 0.17 -5.00 27.38
CA VAL A 137 1.38 -5.53 26.75
C VAL A 137 2.55 -4.68 27.20
N GLN A 138 3.51 -5.29 27.91
CA GLN A 138 4.69 -4.60 28.44
C GLN A 138 4.32 -3.34 29.25
N GLY A 139 3.28 -3.44 30.09
CA GLY A 139 2.81 -2.35 30.93
C GLY A 139 2.03 -1.24 30.19
N HIS A 140 1.75 -1.41 28.89
CA HIS A 140 0.95 -0.48 28.09
C HIS A 140 -0.43 -1.07 27.81
N HIS A 141 -1.47 -0.27 27.99
CA HIS A 141 -2.85 -0.66 27.79
C HIS A 141 -3.29 -0.37 26.35
N TYR A 142 -3.78 -1.39 25.64
CA TYR A 142 -4.27 -1.27 24.27
C TYR A 142 -5.72 -1.72 24.18
N ALA A 143 -6.47 -1.06 23.31
CA ALA A 143 -7.83 -1.46 22.97
C ALA A 143 -8.06 -1.52 21.45
N ALA A 144 -8.93 -2.42 21.03
CA ALA A 144 -9.46 -2.53 19.68
C ALA A 144 -10.98 -2.70 19.71
N SER A 145 -11.67 -2.21 18.68
CA SER A 145 -13.13 -2.26 18.58
C SER A 145 -13.62 -2.31 17.12
N PRO A 146 -14.73 -3.02 16.83
CA PRO A 146 -15.42 -2.94 15.55
C PRO A 146 -16.14 -1.59 15.34
N ARG A 147 -16.39 -0.85 16.43
CA ARG A 147 -17.17 0.40 16.43
C ARG A 147 -16.31 1.58 16.92
N PRO A 148 -16.56 2.80 16.40
CA PRO A 148 -15.90 4.00 16.90
C PRO A 148 -16.23 4.23 18.38
N GLY A 149 -15.27 4.78 19.12
CA GLY A 149 -15.44 5.09 20.53
C GLY A 149 -14.33 5.98 21.06
N GLN A 150 -14.55 6.59 22.23
CA GLN A 150 -13.55 7.45 22.87
C GLN A 150 -12.27 6.69 23.25
N ALA A 151 -12.40 5.42 23.64
CA ALA A 151 -11.27 4.56 23.96
C ALA A 151 -10.51 4.04 22.72
N THR A 152 -11.12 4.14 21.53
CA THR A 152 -10.54 3.67 20.26
C THR A 152 -10.75 4.70 19.16
N PRO A 153 -10.12 5.88 19.23
CA PRO A 153 -10.39 6.97 18.29
C PRO A 153 -9.67 6.80 16.94
N HIS A 154 -8.71 5.88 16.82
CA HIS A 154 -7.89 5.72 15.62
C HIS A 154 -8.44 4.62 14.73
N TYR A 155 -8.87 4.98 13.52
CA TYR A 155 -9.32 4.01 12.53
C TYR A 155 -8.15 3.50 11.67
N TYR A 156 -8.17 2.22 11.32
CA TYR A 156 -7.34 1.67 10.26
C TYR A 156 -8.22 0.97 9.22
N PRO A 157 -8.02 1.24 7.91
CA PRO A 157 -8.82 0.63 6.85
C PRO A 157 -8.55 -0.88 6.66
N GLY A 158 -7.51 -1.45 7.27
CA GLY A 158 -7.09 -2.82 7.03
C GLY A 158 -6.07 -2.92 5.90
N GLY A 159 -5.25 -3.97 5.89
CA GLY A 159 -4.27 -4.21 4.83
C GLY A 159 -2.96 -4.83 5.33
N MET A 160 -1.93 -4.82 4.48
CA MET A 160 -0.59 -5.30 4.85
C MET A 160 0.32 -4.13 5.21
N VAL A 161 1.02 -4.25 6.33
CA VAL A 161 2.04 -3.29 6.79
C VAL A 161 3.34 -4.05 7.04
N ALA A 162 4.40 -3.72 6.29
CA ALA A 162 5.70 -4.40 6.36
C ALA A 162 5.56 -5.94 6.35
N GLY A 163 4.79 -6.46 5.39
CA GLY A 163 4.55 -7.90 5.23
C GLY A 163 3.60 -8.54 6.24
N ARG A 164 3.03 -7.78 7.19
CA ARG A 164 2.10 -8.30 8.20
C ARG A 164 0.67 -7.81 8.00
N PRO A 165 -0.36 -8.67 8.16
CA PRO A 165 -1.75 -8.23 8.10
C PRO A 165 -2.10 -7.42 9.35
N VAL A 166 -2.68 -6.25 9.14
CA VAL A 166 -3.29 -5.41 10.18
C VAL A 166 -4.79 -5.35 9.91
N PRO A 167 -5.64 -5.87 10.81
CA PRO A 167 -7.08 -5.89 10.58
C PRO A 167 -7.69 -4.49 10.49
N GLN A 168 -8.75 -4.36 9.69
CA GLN A 168 -9.59 -3.18 9.71
C GLN A 168 -10.25 -3.03 11.08
N GLY A 169 -10.25 -1.82 11.65
CA GLY A 169 -10.89 -1.59 12.95
C GLY A 169 -10.58 -0.24 13.57
N TRP A 170 -11.10 -0.05 14.77
CA TRP A 170 -10.81 1.10 15.62
C TRP A 170 -9.86 0.68 16.74
N TYR A 171 -8.89 1.53 17.06
CA TYR A 171 -7.81 1.24 17.99
C TYR A 171 -7.56 2.40 18.95
N SER A 172 -7.09 2.08 20.15
CA SER A 172 -6.70 3.08 21.17
C SER A 172 -5.51 3.92 20.73
N GLU A 173 -4.60 3.30 19.98
CA GLU A 173 -3.38 3.93 19.48
C GLU A 173 -3.09 3.47 18.04
N PRO A 174 -2.45 4.32 17.22
CA PRO A 174 -2.11 3.98 15.85
C PRO A 174 -0.81 3.15 15.76
N TRP A 175 -0.76 2.00 16.45
CA TRP A 175 0.45 1.17 16.63
C TRP A 175 1.06 0.63 15.33
N TRP A 176 0.33 0.65 14.21
CA TRP A 176 0.84 0.28 12.88
C TRP A 176 1.62 1.41 12.19
N LYS A 177 1.38 2.68 12.54
CA LYS A 177 1.99 3.85 11.85
C LYS A 177 3.53 3.79 11.85
N PRO A 178 4.22 3.42 12.95
CA PRO A 178 5.68 3.29 12.94
C PRO A 178 6.20 2.28 11.91
N ALA A 179 5.57 1.11 11.80
CA ALA A 179 5.98 0.08 10.83
C ALA A 179 5.66 0.47 9.38
N LEU A 180 4.60 1.27 9.16
CA LEU A 180 4.27 1.82 7.85
C LEU A 180 5.36 2.78 7.36
N VAL A 181 5.92 3.60 8.26
CA VAL A 181 6.97 4.56 7.94
C VAL A 181 8.35 3.91 7.87
N ALA A 182 8.71 3.09 8.88
CA ALA A 182 10.04 2.51 9.02
C ALA A 182 10.24 1.21 8.22
N GLY A 183 9.16 0.58 7.75
CA GLY A 183 9.21 -0.72 7.07
C GLY A 183 9.56 -1.90 7.99
N ALA A 184 9.68 -1.67 9.29
CA ALA A 184 10.03 -2.69 10.28
C ALA A 184 9.14 -2.62 11.52
N TRP A 185 8.86 -3.78 12.10
CA TRP A 185 8.08 -3.90 13.33
C TRP A 185 8.97 -3.85 14.57
N GLY A 186 8.49 -3.19 15.62
CA GLY A 186 9.16 -3.20 16.91
C GLY A 186 9.08 -4.58 17.57
N VAL A 187 10.05 -4.89 18.44
CA VAL A 187 10.14 -6.17 19.17
C VAL A 187 8.83 -6.51 19.92
N GLY A 188 8.10 -5.50 20.40
CA GLY A 188 6.83 -5.67 21.12
C GLY A 188 5.59 -5.90 20.25
N SER A 189 5.65 -5.63 18.94
CA SER A 189 4.47 -5.66 18.07
C SER A 189 3.89 -7.06 17.89
N PHE A 190 4.72 -8.10 18.00
CA PHE A 190 4.25 -9.49 17.96
C PHE A 190 3.42 -9.85 19.19
N LEU A 191 3.88 -9.48 20.39
CA LEU A 191 3.14 -9.72 21.63
C LEU A 191 1.79 -8.99 21.61
N LEU A 192 1.79 -7.76 21.09
CA LEU A 192 0.56 -7.00 20.90
C LEU A 192 -0.39 -7.68 19.92
N MET A 193 0.06 -8.06 18.74
CA MET A 193 -0.80 -8.76 17.76
C MET A 193 -1.36 -10.07 18.34
N ASN A 194 -0.53 -10.85 19.04
CA ASN A 194 -0.99 -12.10 19.65
C ASN A 194 -2.06 -11.86 20.71
N ALA A 195 -1.77 -10.98 21.68
CA ALA A 195 -2.73 -10.65 22.73
C ALA A 195 -4.03 -10.09 22.14
N MET A 196 -3.92 -9.20 21.14
CA MET A 196 -5.06 -8.51 20.55
C MET A 196 -5.88 -9.38 19.60
N PHE A 197 -5.30 -10.33 18.87
CA PHE A 197 -6.03 -10.99 17.77
C PHE A 197 -6.11 -12.50 17.89
N SER A 198 -5.43 -13.12 18.85
CA SER A 198 -5.56 -14.56 19.09
C SER A 198 -7.03 -14.96 19.33
N GLY A 199 -7.50 -15.97 18.61
CA GLY A 199 -8.85 -16.50 18.70
C GLY A 199 -9.98 -15.60 18.20
N MET A 200 -9.70 -14.42 17.62
CA MET A 200 -10.74 -13.53 17.08
C MET A 200 -11.18 -14.02 15.69
N ALA A 201 -12.47 -14.26 15.49
CA ALA A 201 -12.95 -14.68 14.16
C ALA A 201 -12.78 -13.58 13.11
N GLY A 202 -12.45 -13.94 11.87
CA GLY A 202 -12.45 -12.98 10.74
C GLY A 202 -11.25 -12.04 10.68
N VAL A 203 -10.18 -12.30 11.45
CA VAL A 203 -8.86 -11.68 11.29
C VAL A 203 -7.85 -12.72 10.81
N ALA A 204 -6.95 -12.32 9.90
CA ALA A 204 -5.93 -13.22 9.32
C ALA A 204 -5.05 -13.93 10.36
N TYR A 205 -4.92 -13.30 11.54
CA TYR A 205 -4.14 -13.83 12.65
C TYR A 205 -4.74 -15.13 13.22
N ALA A 206 -6.07 -15.28 13.19
CA ALA A 206 -6.77 -16.42 13.77
C ALA A 206 -6.80 -17.66 12.87
N ASP A 207 -6.69 -17.49 11.55
CA ASP A 207 -6.88 -18.58 10.59
C ASP A 207 -5.56 -19.23 10.11
N GLY A 208 -4.38 -18.75 10.49
CA GLY A 208 -3.14 -19.40 10.06
C GLY A 208 -1.80 -18.76 10.38
N TYR A 209 -1.72 -17.56 10.96
CA TYR A 209 -0.41 -16.99 11.33
C TYR A 209 0.18 -17.65 12.58
N ALA A 210 -0.65 -18.00 13.57
CA ALA A 210 -0.22 -18.83 14.71
C ALA A 210 0.26 -20.22 14.25
N ASP A 211 -0.40 -20.81 13.26
CA ASP A 211 -0.01 -22.11 12.67
C ASP A 211 1.26 -22.01 11.82
N GLY A 212 1.47 -20.91 11.07
CA GLY A 212 2.72 -20.65 10.36
C GLY A 212 3.92 -20.52 11.30
N MET A 213 3.72 -20.03 12.51
CA MET A 213 4.77 -19.95 13.54
C MET A 213 5.05 -21.30 14.22
N ASN A 214 4.06 -22.19 14.32
CA ASN A 214 4.29 -23.58 14.74
C ASN A 214 4.97 -24.42 13.66
N ALA A 215 4.76 -24.09 12.38
CA ALA A 215 5.41 -24.76 11.26
C ALA A 215 6.87 -24.32 11.06
N ASP A 216 7.20 -23.04 11.31
CA ASP A 216 8.53 -22.47 11.10
C ASP A 216 9.37 -22.33 12.39
N GLY A 217 8.72 -22.38 13.56
CA GLY A 217 9.35 -22.31 14.89
C GLY A 217 9.78 -23.66 15.47
N GLY A 218 9.64 -24.75 14.72
CA GLY A 218 9.93 -26.12 15.15
C GLY A 218 11.20 -26.75 14.59
N ASP A 219 11.87 -26.16 13.59
CA ASP A 219 13.01 -26.83 12.92
C ASP A 219 14.08 -25.89 12.34
N ALA A 220 14.28 -24.71 12.96
CA ALA A 220 15.36 -23.78 12.59
C ALA A 220 16.47 -23.70 13.65
N GLY A 221 16.76 -24.83 14.32
CA GLY A 221 17.69 -24.88 15.44
C GLY A 221 18.25 -26.26 15.72
N GLY A 222 18.96 -26.87 14.76
CA GLY A 222 19.65 -28.13 15.01
C GLY A 222 20.44 -28.64 13.82
N ASP A 223 21.74 -28.30 13.80
CA ASP A 223 22.85 -29.13 13.32
C ASP A 223 22.67 -29.96 12.01
N ALA A 224 23.30 -29.49 10.93
CA ALA A 224 23.81 -30.37 9.88
C ALA A 224 25.02 -29.72 9.20
N GLY A 225 26.11 -29.58 9.95
CA GLY A 225 27.44 -29.56 9.34
C GLY A 225 27.90 -31.00 9.11
N ALA A 226 27.91 -31.49 7.86
CA ALA A 226 28.83 -32.54 7.37
C ALA A 226 28.60 -32.84 5.87
N ASP A 227 29.69 -32.67 5.10
CA ASP A 227 30.06 -33.33 3.84
C ASP A 227 29.06 -34.23 3.09
N ALA A 228 28.85 -33.90 1.81
CA ALA A 228 29.02 -34.85 0.69
C ALA A 228 29.08 -34.09 -0.65
N GLY A 229 30.24 -34.13 -1.31
CA GLY A 229 30.51 -33.47 -2.59
C GLY A 229 29.85 -34.13 -3.81
N GLY A 230 29.98 -33.45 -4.96
CA GLY A 230 29.59 -34.00 -6.26
C GLY A 230 29.48 -32.92 -7.34
N ASP A 231 30.61 -32.58 -7.93
CA ASP A 231 30.79 -31.74 -9.13
C ASP A 231 29.98 -32.24 -10.35
N ALA A 232 29.27 -31.34 -11.03
CA ALA A 232 28.92 -31.46 -12.46
C ALA A 232 28.31 -30.15 -13.02
N GLY A 233 29.19 -29.22 -13.42
CA GLY A 233 29.19 -28.47 -14.69
C GLY A 233 27.92 -27.81 -15.27
N GLY A 234 28.05 -26.53 -15.65
CA GLY A 234 27.27 -25.96 -16.75
C GLY A 234 27.07 -24.44 -16.71
N ASP A 235 28.00 -23.72 -17.34
CA ASP A 235 27.94 -22.30 -17.73
C ASP A 235 26.56 -21.83 -18.23
N ALA A 236 26.07 -20.68 -17.71
CA ALA A 236 25.32 -19.68 -18.48
C ALA A 236 25.05 -18.39 -17.65
N GLY A 237 26.00 -17.46 -17.73
CA GLY A 237 25.82 -16.02 -17.97
C GLY A 237 24.70 -15.21 -17.29
N GLY A 238 25.09 -14.08 -16.69
CA GLY A 238 24.21 -12.90 -16.59
C GLY A 238 24.47 -11.98 -15.41
N ASP A 239 25.59 -11.24 -15.46
CA ASP A 239 25.81 -10.03 -14.67
C ASP A 239 24.77 -8.95 -15.01
N PHE A 240 23.99 -8.50 -14.02
CA PHE A 240 23.43 -7.14 -13.99
C PHE A 240 23.24 -6.70 -12.53
N GLY A 241 24.33 -6.17 -11.96
CA GLY A 241 24.37 -4.82 -11.37
C GLY A 241 23.33 -4.46 -10.30
N GLY A 242 23.74 -4.59 -9.04
CA GLY A 242 23.20 -3.81 -7.94
C GLY A 242 23.54 -2.32 -8.09
N GLY A 243 22.57 -1.47 -7.79
CA GLY A 243 22.73 -0.02 -7.75
C GLY A 243 22.26 0.52 -6.40
N ASP A 244 23.23 0.83 -5.55
CA ASP A 244 23.13 1.69 -4.37
C ASP A 244 22.48 3.04 -4.74
N PHE A 245 21.47 3.45 -3.98
CA PHE A 245 21.07 4.86 -3.86
C PHE A 245 20.89 5.19 -2.38
N GLY A 246 22.00 5.21 -1.66
CA GLY A 246 22.17 5.96 -0.42
C GLY A 246 23.18 7.07 -0.66
N GLY A 247 22.80 8.33 -0.44
CA GLY A 247 23.75 9.44 -0.50
C GLY A 247 23.13 10.82 -0.72
N ASP A 248 22.94 11.52 0.40
CA ASP A 248 23.25 12.94 0.60
C ASP A 248 22.47 14.01 -0.20
N PHE A 249 21.51 14.64 0.49
CA PHE A 249 21.05 16.00 0.18
C PHE A 249 21.29 16.91 1.41
N GLY A 250 22.55 17.05 1.80
CA GLY A 250 23.04 18.18 2.59
C GLY A 250 23.65 19.23 1.67
N GLY A 251 22.89 20.26 1.30
CA GLY A 251 23.37 21.30 0.38
C GLY A 251 22.60 22.60 0.52
N ASP A 252 23.18 23.49 1.33
CA ASP A 252 22.97 24.93 1.46
C ASP A 252 22.36 25.64 0.23
N PHE A 253 21.23 26.32 0.44
CA PHE A 253 20.77 27.41 -0.44
C PHE A 253 20.34 28.61 0.41
N GLY A 254 21.31 29.18 1.11
CA GLY A 254 21.26 30.56 1.56
C GLY A 254 21.57 31.54 0.42
N GLY A 255 20.60 32.41 0.11
CA GLY A 255 20.86 33.75 -0.40
C GLY A 255 20.84 33.94 -1.91
N PHE A 256 19.75 34.51 -2.43
CA PHE A 256 19.82 35.52 -3.47
C PHE A 256 18.80 36.63 -3.19
N ASP A 257 19.35 37.79 -2.87
CA ASP A 257 18.74 39.11 -2.80
C ASP A 257 18.79 39.69 -4.23
N PHE A 258 17.63 40.08 -4.79
CA PHE A 258 17.40 41.12 -5.81
C PHE A 258 15.89 41.37 -5.96
#